data_AF-L5NHK3-F1
#
_entry.id   AF-L5NHK3-F1
#
_cell.length_a   1.000
_cell.length_b   1.000
_cell.length_c   1.000
_cell.angle_alpha   90.00
_cell.angle_beta   90.00
_cell.angle_gamma   90.00
#
_symmetry.space_group_name_H-M   'P 1'
#
loop_
_entity.id
_entity.type
_entity.pdbx_description
1 polymer ?
#
loop_
_entity_poly.entity_id
_entity_poly.type
_entity_poly.pdbx_seq_one_letter_code
_entity_poly.pdbx_strand_id
1 'polypeptide(L)'
;YREALAQVGFHAGRTGERTVSVRTVPAVFDAALDPELLRDALTAFVREEVDGGRKTVDAVADELLSDLACYPSITGNTSLREGSVLDLLAALDDCENPYACPHGRPVIVEFDRDEIASRFERDYPGHGGRRREE
;
A
#
# COMPACT_ATOMS: atom_id res chain seq x y z
N TYR A 1 -5.04 18.96 -12.91
CA TYR A 1 -4.19 18.28 -11.92
C TYR A 1 -2.78 18.86 -11.73
N ARG A 2 -2.32 19.90 -12.45
CA ARG A 2 -0.93 20.41 -12.27
C ARG A 2 -0.64 20.86 -10.83
N GLU A 3 -1.55 21.63 -10.23
CA GLU A 3 -1.39 22.14 -8.86
C GLU A 3 -1.49 21.01 -7.83
N ALA A 4 -2.46 20.10 -7.99
CA ALA A 4 -2.59 18.88 -7.20
C ALA A 4 -1.30 18.05 -7.16
N LEU A 5 -0.76 17.75 -8.34
CA LEU A 5 0.49 17.01 -8.48
C LEU A 5 1.67 17.76 -7.83
N ALA A 6 1.70 19.09 -7.95
CA ALA A 6 2.74 19.89 -7.31
C ALA A 6 2.65 19.84 -5.76
N GLN A 7 1.46 19.72 -5.17
CA GLN A 7 1.30 19.61 -3.72
C GLN A 7 1.89 18.33 -3.14
N VAL A 8 1.85 17.23 -3.91
CA VAL A 8 2.47 15.97 -3.50
C VAL A 8 3.94 15.84 -3.91
N GLY A 9 4.48 16.77 -4.70
CA GLY A 9 5.92 16.81 -5.07
C GLY A 9 6.23 16.50 -6.54
N PHE A 10 5.20 16.27 -7.37
CA PHE A 10 5.34 16.11 -8.81
C PHE A 10 5.37 17.47 -9.53
N HIS A 11 6.54 17.87 -10.03
CA HIS A 11 6.66 18.98 -10.97
C HIS A 11 6.77 18.45 -12.39
N ALA A 12 5.66 18.55 -13.13
CA ALA A 12 5.58 18.11 -14.52
C ALA A 12 5.06 19.22 -15.44
N GLY A 13 5.44 19.17 -16.72
CA GLY A 13 5.01 20.12 -17.73
C GLY A 13 4.90 19.49 -19.12
N ARG A 14 3.93 19.96 -19.91
CA ARG A 14 3.82 19.56 -21.32
C ARG A 14 5.00 20.16 -22.11
N THR A 15 5.64 19.32 -22.90
CA THR A 15 6.75 19.70 -23.81
C THR A 15 6.38 19.50 -25.28
N GLY A 16 5.27 18.81 -25.57
CA GLY A 16 4.68 18.65 -26.90
C GLY A 16 3.19 18.38 -26.80
N GLU A 17 2.52 18.14 -27.93
CA GLU A 17 1.07 17.88 -27.98
C GLU A 17 0.64 16.69 -27.12
N ARG A 18 1.45 15.62 -27.16
CA ARG A 18 1.20 14.36 -26.44
C ARG A 18 2.35 13.97 -25.51
N THR A 19 3.20 14.94 -25.17
CA THR A 19 4.43 14.71 -24.40
C THR A 19 4.41 15.52 -23.12
N VAL A 20 4.62 14.84 -22.00
CA VAL A 20 4.79 15.44 -20.67
C VAL A 20 6.18 15.09 -20.15
N SER A 21 6.89 16.09 -19.64
CA SER A 21 8.14 15.93 -18.91
C SER A 21 7.87 16.05 -17.42
N VAL A 22 8.24 15.03 -16.65
CA VAL A 22 8.28 15.05 -15.19
C VAL A 22 9.71 15.43 -14.78
N ARG A 23 9.86 16.50 -14.01
CA ARG A 23 11.16 17.03 -13.55
C ARG A 23 11.48 16.65 -12.11
N THR A 24 10.45 16.47 -11.30
CA THR A 24 10.59 16.05 -9.91
C THR A 24 9.51 15.03 -9.58
N VAL A 25 9.84 14.17 -8.62
CA VAL A 25 8.95 13.22 -7.99
C VAL A 25 9.13 13.34 -6.47
N PRO A 26 8.14 12.90 -5.67
CA PRO A 26 8.27 12.84 -4.22
C PRO A 26 9.50 12.01 -3.80
N ALA A 27 10.27 12.48 -2.82
CA ALA A 27 11.57 11.90 -2.47
C ALA A 27 11.51 10.43 -1.99
N VAL A 28 10.36 10.02 -1.45
CA VAL A 28 10.06 8.62 -1.09
C VAL A 28 10.21 7.67 -2.29
N PHE A 29 10.10 8.19 -3.51
CA PHE A 29 10.20 7.43 -4.75
C PHE A 29 11.59 7.47 -5.41
N ASP A 30 12.54 8.25 -4.87
CA ASP A 30 13.88 8.45 -5.45
C ASP A 30 14.71 7.14 -5.51
N ALA A 31 14.56 6.28 -4.50
CA ALA A 31 15.24 4.97 -4.47
C ALA A 31 14.36 3.80 -4.96
N ALA A 32 13.04 3.97 -4.95
CA ALA A 32 12.09 2.87 -5.10
C ALA A 32 11.42 2.79 -6.47
N LEU A 33 11.40 3.88 -7.24
CA LEU A 33 10.50 3.99 -8.39
C LEU A 33 11.28 4.20 -9.68
N ASP A 34 11.50 3.08 -10.38
CA ASP A 34 12.01 3.07 -11.74
C ASP A 34 11.16 4.02 -12.63
N PRO A 35 11.76 4.86 -13.49
CA PRO A 35 11.02 5.77 -14.36
C PRO A 35 9.93 5.10 -15.20
N GLU A 36 10.10 3.83 -15.57
CA GLU A 36 9.08 3.04 -16.27
C GLU A 36 7.88 2.74 -15.38
N LEU A 37 8.13 2.36 -14.12
CA LEU A 37 7.11 2.10 -13.10
C LEU A 37 6.27 3.37 -12.84
N LEU A 38 6.94 4.53 -12.77
CA LEU A 38 6.28 5.82 -12.60
C LEU A 38 5.36 6.13 -13.78
N ARG A 39 5.88 5.93 -15.01
CA ARG A 39 5.10 6.14 -16.23
C ARG A 39 3.89 5.22 -16.25
N ASP A 40 4.04 3.98 -15.85
CA ASP A 40 2.98 2.99 -15.86
C ASP A 40 1.90 3.33 -14.82
N ALA A 41 2.28 3.70 -13.60
CA ALA A 41 1.35 4.19 -12.57
C ALA A 41 0.58 5.45 -13.02
N LEU A 42 1.27 6.45 -13.57
CA LEU A 42 0.63 7.66 -14.10
C LEU A 42 -0.30 7.34 -15.29
N THR A 43 0.05 6.35 -16.11
CA THR A 43 -0.78 5.93 -17.25
C THR A 43 -2.03 5.18 -16.79
N ALA A 44 -1.93 4.33 -15.78
CA ALA A 44 -3.06 3.64 -15.16
C ALA A 44 -4.03 4.65 -14.53
N PHE A 45 -3.50 5.56 -13.71
CA PHE A 45 -4.26 6.65 -13.07
C PHE A 45 -5.05 7.49 -14.10
N VAL A 46 -4.41 7.90 -15.20
CA VAL A 46 -5.09 8.69 -16.25
C VAL A 46 -6.19 7.89 -16.95
N ARG A 47 -6.08 6.56 -17.08
CA ARG A 47 -7.12 5.74 -17.71
C ARG A 47 -8.36 5.61 -16.82
N GLU A 48 -8.18 5.42 -15.52
CA GLU A 48 -9.28 5.29 -14.57
C GLU A 48 -10.07 6.60 -14.39
N GLU A 49 -9.39 7.74 -14.39
CA GLU A 49 -10.06 9.06 -14.33
C GLU A 49 -10.91 9.36 -15.57
N VAL A 50 -10.61 8.78 -16.74
CA VAL A 50 -11.43 9.00 -17.95
C VAL A 50 -12.79 8.30 -17.83
N ASP A 51 -12.88 7.23 -17.04
CA ASP A 51 -14.11 6.47 -16.78
C ASP A 51 -14.85 6.92 -15.49
N GLY A 52 -14.20 7.72 -14.64
CA GLY A 52 -14.70 8.16 -13.32
C GLY A 52 -15.16 9.62 -13.27
N GLY A 53 -16.27 9.90 -12.59
CA GLY A 53 -16.79 11.26 -12.40
C GLY A 53 -15.89 12.19 -11.56
N ARG A 54 -16.33 13.45 -11.38
CA ARG A 54 -15.62 14.52 -10.66
C ARG A 54 -15.12 14.11 -9.26
N LYS A 55 -13.85 13.71 -9.13
CA LYS A 55 -13.15 13.52 -7.85
C LYS A 55 -12.55 14.84 -7.34
N THR A 56 -12.30 14.93 -6.03
CA THR A 56 -11.54 16.05 -5.45
C THR A 56 -10.06 15.91 -5.78
N VAL A 57 -9.32 17.02 -5.69
CA VAL A 57 -7.86 17.03 -5.87
C VAL A 57 -7.16 16.08 -4.91
N ASP A 58 -7.58 16.06 -3.64
CA ASP A 58 -6.99 15.21 -2.61
C ASP A 58 -7.27 13.73 -2.87
N ALA A 59 -8.49 13.37 -3.25
CA ALA A 59 -8.82 11.97 -3.57
C ALA A 59 -8.02 11.42 -4.74
N VAL A 60 -7.75 12.27 -5.74
CA VAL A 60 -6.88 11.95 -6.88
C VAL A 60 -5.43 11.77 -6.45
N ALA A 61 -4.95 12.62 -5.55
CA ALA A 61 -3.60 12.53 -5.01
C ALA A 61 -3.41 11.24 -4.18
N ASP A 62 -4.38 10.90 -3.33
CA ASP A 62 -4.36 9.69 -2.50
C ASP A 62 -4.35 8.42 -3.33
N GLU A 63 -5.15 8.35 -4.40
CA GLU A 63 -5.20 7.21 -5.32
C GLU A 63 -3.86 7.00 -6.03
N LEU A 64 -3.29 8.08 -6.59
CA LEU A 64 -1.99 8.03 -7.23
C LEU A 64 -0.87 7.60 -6.25
N LEU A 65 -0.86 8.15 -5.02
CA LEU A 65 0.12 7.78 -4.01
C LEU A 65 -0.03 6.33 -3.57
N SER A 66 -1.27 5.82 -3.49
CA SER A 66 -1.56 4.42 -3.18
C SER A 66 -0.95 3.48 -4.22
N ASP A 67 -1.12 3.80 -5.51
CA ASP A 67 -0.54 3.00 -6.59
C ASP A 67 0.99 3.03 -6.57
N LEU A 68 1.56 4.23 -6.40
CA LEU A 68 3.01 4.40 -6.34
C LEU A 68 3.64 3.69 -5.14
N ALA A 69 2.92 3.56 -4.01
CA ALA A 69 3.38 2.78 -2.88
C ALA A 69 3.29 1.26 -3.12
N CYS A 70 2.29 0.81 -3.88
CA CYS A 70 2.04 -0.61 -4.14
C CYS A 70 2.99 -1.21 -5.19
N TYR A 71 3.29 -0.47 -6.25
CA TYR A 71 4.11 -0.96 -7.36
C TYR A 71 5.52 -1.45 -6.97
N PRO A 72 6.30 -0.76 -6.12
CA PRO A 72 7.62 -1.23 -5.68
C PRO A 72 7.58 -2.13 -4.43
N SER A 73 6.38 -2.51 -3.95
CA SER A 73 6.23 -3.28 -2.72
C SER A 73 6.78 -4.70 -2.83
N ILE A 74 7.11 -5.29 -1.67
CA ILE A 74 7.53 -6.69 -1.57
C ILE A 74 6.34 -7.58 -1.99
N THR A 75 6.55 -8.42 -2.99
CA THR A 75 5.50 -9.28 -3.54
C THR A 75 5.50 -10.68 -2.89
N GLY A 76 4.39 -11.39 -3.04
CA GLY A 76 4.27 -12.77 -2.57
C GLY A 76 5.39 -13.67 -3.10
N ASN A 77 5.85 -14.59 -2.25
CA ASN A 77 6.99 -15.48 -2.51
C ASN A 77 8.37 -14.80 -2.60
N THR A 78 8.49 -13.53 -2.24
CA THR A 78 9.80 -12.89 -2.06
C THR A 78 10.47 -13.44 -0.79
N SER A 79 11.66 -14.04 -0.95
CA SER A 79 12.45 -14.51 0.20
C SER A 79 13.14 -13.35 0.89
N LEU A 80 12.91 -13.20 2.19
CA LEU A 80 13.52 -12.15 3.01
C LEU A 80 14.51 -12.75 4.01
N ARG A 81 15.55 -11.99 4.33
CA ARG A 81 16.45 -12.30 5.44
C ARG A 81 15.86 -11.75 6.73
N GLU A 82 16.22 -12.35 7.86
CA GLU A 82 15.74 -11.93 9.19
C GLU A 82 15.91 -10.42 9.43
N GLY A 83 17.10 -9.86 9.13
CA GLY A 83 17.33 -8.42 9.25
C GLY A 83 16.34 -7.57 8.43
N SER A 84 16.07 -7.97 7.18
CA SER A 84 15.11 -7.26 6.31
C SER A 84 13.67 -7.36 6.82
N VAL A 85 13.31 -8.45 7.52
CA VAL A 85 12.00 -8.58 8.16
C VAL A 85 11.89 -7.63 9.35
N LEU A 86 12.93 -7.54 10.18
CA LEU A 86 12.95 -6.61 11.31
C LEU A 86 12.87 -5.15 10.85
N ASP A 87 13.62 -4.79 9.81
CA ASP A 87 13.58 -3.44 9.22
C ASP A 87 12.19 -3.12 8.67
N LEU A 88 11.52 -4.09 8.02
CA LEU A 88 10.16 -3.92 7.51
C LEU A 88 9.14 -3.72 8.63
N LEU A 89 9.26 -4.47 9.72
CA LEU A 89 8.37 -4.33 10.88
C LEU A 89 8.57 -3.00 11.59
N ALA A 90 9.83 -2.54 11.75
CA ALA A 90 10.11 -1.22 12.31
C ALA A 90 9.53 -0.09 11.43
N ALA A 91 9.67 -0.19 10.11
CA ALA A 91 9.07 0.77 9.19
C ALA A 91 7.53 0.75 9.24
N LEU A 92 6.93 -0.43 9.47
CA LEU A 92 5.49 -0.55 9.67
C LEU A 92 5.05 0.15 10.97
N ASP A 93 5.76 -0.04 12.08
CA ASP A 93 5.47 0.59 13.36
C ASP A 93 5.53 2.13 13.30
N ASP A 94 6.38 2.69 12.44
CA ASP A 94 6.51 4.13 12.21
C ASP A 94 5.37 4.71 11.35
N CYS A 95 4.51 3.89 10.74
CA CYS A 95 3.39 4.38 9.92
C CYS A 95 2.26 4.94 10.79
N GLU A 96 1.62 6.02 10.32
CA GLU A 96 0.44 6.59 11.01
C GLU A 96 -0.72 5.59 11.15
N ASN A 97 -0.90 4.70 10.16
CA ASN A 97 -1.87 3.62 10.19
C ASN A 97 -1.22 2.30 9.73
N PRO A 98 -0.70 1.48 10.66
CA PRO A 98 -0.04 0.22 10.33
C PRO A 98 -1.02 -0.93 10.03
N TYR A 99 -2.33 -0.73 10.21
CA TYR A 99 -3.30 -1.83 10.17
C TYR A 99 -3.93 -2.04 8.79
N ALA A 100 -3.91 -1.02 7.93
CA ALA A 100 -4.47 -1.08 6.58
C ALA A 100 -3.49 -0.49 5.56
N CYS A 101 -3.33 -1.16 4.42
CA CYS A 101 -2.58 -0.59 3.31
C CYS A 101 -3.36 0.59 2.69
N PRO A 102 -2.72 1.41 1.84
CA PRO A 102 -3.39 2.54 1.18
C PRO A 102 -4.65 2.17 0.38
N HIS A 103 -4.75 0.93 -0.12
CA HIS A 103 -5.94 0.40 -0.81
C HIS A 103 -6.95 -0.31 0.12
N GLY A 104 -6.72 -0.28 1.44
CA GLY A 104 -7.66 -0.81 2.45
C GLY A 104 -7.51 -2.30 2.79
N ARG A 105 -6.47 -2.99 2.32
CA ARG A 105 -6.21 -4.39 2.73
C ARG A 105 -5.66 -4.43 4.15
N PRO A 106 -6.11 -5.37 5.01
CA PRO A 106 -5.51 -5.54 6.33
C PRO A 106 -4.04 -5.98 6.19
N VAL A 107 -3.16 -5.33 6.95
CA VAL A 107 -1.71 -5.63 6.94
C VAL A 107 -1.37 -6.64 8.04
N ILE A 108 -2.01 -6.52 9.20
CA ILE A 108 -1.77 -7.35 10.38
C ILE A 108 -3.02 -8.17 10.68
N VAL A 109 -2.82 -9.45 10.97
CA VAL A 109 -3.84 -10.33 11.54
C VAL A 109 -3.29 -10.86 12.85
N GLU A 110 -4.01 -10.61 13.95
CA GLU A 110 -3.66 -11.10 15.27
C GLU A 110 -4.42 -12.40 15.55
N PHE A 111 -3.72 -13.38 16.11
CA PHE A 111 -4.32 -14.54 16.74
C PHE A 111 -3.82 -14.60 18.17
N ASP A 112 -4.72 -14.41 19.13
CA ASP A 112 -4.35 -14.51 20.53
C ASP A 112 -4.11 -15.98 20.94
N ARG A 113 -3.56 -16.17 22.14
CA ARG A 113 -3.20 -17.49 22.64
C ARG A 113 -4.42 -18.42 22.78
N ASP A 114 -5.57 -17.86 23.16
CA ASP A 114 -6.80 -18.63 23.41
C ASP A 114 -7.43 -19.05 22.08
N GLU A 115 -7.42 -18.17 21.08
CA GLU A 115 -7.85 -18.47 19.72
C GLU A 115 -6.96 -19.56 19.10
N ILE A 116 -5.64 -19.45 19.23
CA ILE A 116 -4.70 -20.49 18.78
C ILE A 116 -5.02 -21.82 19.47
N ALA A 117 -5.21 -21.82 20.79
CA ALA A 117 -5.55 -23.03 21.54
C ALA A 117 -6.87 -23.65 21.07
N SER A 118 -7.91 -22.83 20.86
CA SER A 118 -9.21 -23.24 20.35
C SER A 118 -9.11 -23.86 18.95
N ARG A 119 -8.32 -23.26 18.06
CA ARG A 119 -8.11 -23.75 16.67
C ARG A 119 -7.39 -25.09 16.58
N PHE A 120 -6.66 -25.49 17.62
CA PHE A 120 -6.12 -26.85 17.71
C PHE A 120 -7.18 -27.90 18.06
N GLU A 121 -8.39 -27.47 18.44
CA GLU A 121 -9.56 -28.31 18.72
C GLU A 121 -9.30 -29.45 19.73
N ARG A 122 -8.32 -29.29 20.64
CA ARG A 122 -7.87 -30.36 21.56
C ARG A 122 -8.92 -30.78 22.60
N ASP A 123 -10.10 -30.18 22.59
CA ASP A 123 -11.26 -30.45 23.43
C ASP A 123 -12.11 -31.65 22.95
N TYR A 124 -11.45 -32.71 22.50
CA TYR A 124 -12.05 -34.03 22.27
C TYR A 124 -12.26 -34.76 23.62
N PRO A 125 -13.13 -35.79 23.70
CA PRO A 125 -13.48 -36.44 24.96
C PRO A 125 -12.24 -36.93 25.74
N GLY A 126 -11.92 -36.24 26.84
CA GLY A 126 -10.71 -36.44 27.65
C GLY A 126 -10.10 -35.15 28.23
N HIS A 127 -10.33 -34.00 27.61
CA HIS A 127 -9.91 -32.68 28.10
C HIS A 127 -11.14 -31.83 28.48
N GLY A 128 -11.47 -31.79 29.76
CA GLY A 128 -12.68 -31.14 30.29
C GLY A 128 -12.51 -29.64 30.50
N GLY A 129 -13.15 -28.83 29.66
CA GLY A 129 -13.23 -27.38 29.86
C GLY A 129 -13.96 -26.59 28.78
N ARG A 130 -15.00 -27.13 28.13
CA ARG A 130 -15.75 -26.39 27.09
C ARG A 130 -16.54 -25.23 27.69
N ARG A 131 -16.24 -24.00 27.25
CA ARG A 131 -17.09 -22.81 27.41
C ARG A 131 -18.35 -23.00 26.55
N ARG A 132 -19.53 -22.66 27.10
CA ARG A 132 -20.79 -22.62 26.33
C ARG A 132 -20.81 -21.33 25.51
N GLU A 133 -21.08 -21.46 24.21
CA GLU A 133 -21.26 -20.34 23.28
C GLU A 133 -22.62 -19.66 23.52
N GLU A 134 -22.63 -18.32 23.56
CA GLU A 134 -23.80 -17.45 23.30
C GLU A 134 -23.59 -16.73 21.97
#